data_AF-A0A3D8QEA6-F1
#
_entry.id   AF-A0A3D8QEA6-F1
#
_cell.length_a   1.000
_cell.length_b   1.000
_cell.length_c   1.000
_cell.angle_alpha   90.00
_cell.angle_beta   90.00
_cell.angle_gamma   90.00
#
_symmetry.space_group_name_H-M   'P 1'
#
loop_
_entity.id
_entity.type
_entity.pdbx_description
1 polymer ?
#
loop_
_entity_poly.entity_id
_entity_poly.type
_entity_poly.pdbx_seq_one_letter_code
_entity_poly.pdbx_strand_id
1 'polypeptide(L)'
;MASPTPHMALESYIDIPFNVWLSIILVLTYGCAIRNRALLLLVVFGASATIIVFDTTSTVGQMIKVMCELPLGLGSVLAFLIANRSFQTRFLHAFTGYVNFAVYGNIGMMVATPADGTLRGMCSKVTCIVLFIWIVQQGRRAGWKTIVLHDRLFVFTAVSKSWIFAHAIYRFVLLTLPCFGSGRRHRLLELYSLTMTLALSSTSNLPFEYCFGMADTLVVPAAAGWSAIATTFSLIPRDGINNDLASNRIGTSADAYLSVLSLAVAVFACFKIYTTPRRGSRGL
;
A
#
# COMPACT_ATOMS: atom_id res chain seq x y z
N MET A 1 24.58 30.56 -7.55
CA MET A 1 23.31 29.93 -7.14
C MET A 1 23.51 29.36 -5.75
N ALA A 2 22.77 29.84 -4.75
CA ALA A 2 22.86 29.30 -3.39
C ALA A 2 22.21 27.91 -3.34
N SER A 3 22.92 26.94 -2.76
CA SER A 3 22.39 25.60 -2.52
C SER A 3 21.20 25.71 -1.54
N PRO A 4 20.07 25.03 -1.78
CA PRO A 4 18.97 25.02 -0.84
C PRO A 4 19.45 24.45 0.50
N THR A 5 18.97 25.03 1.61
CA THR A 5 19.23 24.47 2.93
C THR A 5 18.62 23.06 3.02
N PRO A 6 19.18 22.16 3.86
CA PRO A 6 18.66 20.80 4.00
C PRO A 6 17.17 20.73 4.31
N HIS A 7 16.65 21.70 5.08
CA HIS A 7 15.23 21.83 5.40
C HIS A 7 14.38 22.12 4.15
N MET A 8 14.80 23.09 3.32
CA MET A 8 14.10 23.42 2.07
C MET A 8 14.15 22.26 1.07
N ALA A 9 15.25 21.51 1.02
CA ALA A 9 15.35 20.31 0.19
C ALA A 9 14.41 19.20 0.68
N LEU A 10 14.30 18.98 1.99
CA LEU A 10 13.39 17.98 2.57
C LEU A 10 11.91 18.34 2.34
N GLU A 11 11.54 19.60 2.55
CA GLU A 11 10.18 20.09 2.27
C GLU A 11 9.83 19.96 0.79
N SER A 12 10.78 20.19 -0.11
CA SER A 12 10.55 19.99 -1.55
C SER A 12 10.29 18.51 -1.92
N TYR A 13 10.80 17.57 -1.12
CA TYR A 13 10.69 16.13 -1.39
C TYR A 13 9.51 15.46 -0.66
N ILE A 14 9.15 15.94 0.53
CA ILE A 14 8.09 15.38 1.39
C ILE A 14 7.12 16.49 1.79
N ASP A 15 5.82 16.21 1.74
CA ASP A 15 4.80 17.12 2.28
C ASP A 15 4.76 16.95 3.81
N ILE A 16 5.56 17.77 4.52
CA ILE A 16 5.72 17.67 5.98
C ILE A 16 4.37 17.85 6.71
N PRO A 17 3.57 18.91 6.45
CA PRO A 17 2.27 19.07 7.10
C PRO A 17 1.35 17.86 6.91
N PHE A 18 1.29 17.29 5.70
CA PHE A 18 0.49 16.11 5.42
C PHE A 18 0.95 14.90 6.25
N ASN A 19 2.26 14.67 6.31
CA ASN A 19 2.85 13.52 6.97
C ASN A 19 2.80 13.60 8.50
N VAL A 20 2.83 14.80 9.09
CA VAL A 20 2.59 15.01 10.52
C VAL A 20 1.17 14.57 10.89
N TRP A 21 0.16 15.05 10.16
CA TRP A 21 -1.22 14.64 10.39
C TRP A 21 -1.46 13.17 10.12
N LEU A 22 -0.88 12.63 9.03
CA LEU A 22 -0.98 11.21 8.72
C LEU A 22 -0.39 10.37 9.86
N SER A 23 0.76 10.77 10.43
CA SER A 23 1.36 10.05 11.56
C SER A 23 0.42 10.01 12.77
N ILE A 24 -0.23 11.13 13.10
CA ILE A 24 -1.23 11.19 14.19
C ILE A 24 -2.42 10.25 13.87
N ILE A 25 -2.96 10.33 12.65
CA ILE A 25 -4.06 9.47 12.19
C ILE A 25 -3.67 8.00 12.29
N LEU A 26 -2.44 7.63 11.93
CA LEU A 26 -1.97 6.25 11.97
C LEU A 26 -1.80 5.74 13.41
N VAL A 27 -1.34 6.58 14.34
CA VAL A 27 -1.28 6.23 15.77
C VAL A 27 -2.69 5.96 16.32
N LEU A 28 -3.66 6.82 15.99
CA LEU A 28 -5.06 6.63 16.38
C LEU A 28 -5.67 5.39 15.72
N THR A 29 -5.40 5.18 14.43
CA THR A 29 -5.85 4.02 13.66
C THR A 29 -5.32 2.73 14.26
N TYR A 30 -4.03 2.69 14.61
CA TYR A 30 -3.41 1.58 15.32
C TYR A 30 -4.09 1.32 16.67
N GLY A 31 -4.24 2.37 17.49
CA GLY A 31 -4.90 2.28 18.79
C GLY A 31 -6.31 1.71 18.69
N CYS A 32 -7.10 2.17 17.73
CA CYS A 32 -8.45 1.67 17.47
C CYS A 32 -8.44 0.25 16.90
N ALA A 33 -7.52 -0.10 15.99
CA ALA A 33 -7.43 -1.46 15.44
C ALA A 33 -7.17 -2.52 16.51
N ILE A 34 -6.38 -2.17 17.54
CA ILE A 34 -6.09 -3.05 18.68
C ILE A 34 -7.22 -3.01 19.71
N ARG A 35 -7.69 -1.83 20.11
CA ARG A 35 -8.58 -1.66 21.28
C ARG A 35 -10.07 -1.57 20.95
N ASN A 36 -10.43 -0.88 19.87
CA ASN A 36 -11.83 -0.59 19.52
C ASN A 36 -12.05 -0.52 18.00
N ARG A 37 -12.25 -1.69 17.40
CA ARG A 37 -12.43 -1.82 15.95
C ARG A 37 -13.77 -1.28 15.46
N ALA A 38 -14.80 -1.31 16.31
CA ALA A 38 -16.10 -0.73 15.98
C ALA A 38 -15.97 0.78 15.81
N LEU A 39 -15.21 1.45 16.69
CA LEU A 39 -14.89 2.86 16.52
C LEU A 39 -14.11 3.11 15.22
N LEU A 40 -13.10 2.28 14.91
CA LEU A 40 -12.37 2.43 13.65
C LEU A 40 -13.28 2.26 12.43
N LEU A 41 -14.19 1.28 12.46
CA LEU A 41 -15.15 1.04 11.38
C LEU A 41 -16.10 2.24 11.20
N LEU A 42 -16.59 2.83 12.30
CA LEU A 42 -17.40 4.05 12.26
C LEU A 42 -16.62 5.21 11.64
N VAL A 43 -15.35 5.39 12.01
CA VAL A 43 -14.47 6.41 11.42
C VAL A 43 -14.28 6.17 9.92
N VAL A 44 -14.07 4.92 9.49
CA VAL A 44 -13.93 4.56 8.07
C VAL A 44 -15.20 4.90 7.29
N PHE A 45 -16.39 4.53 7.80
CA PHE A 45 -17.65 4.87 7.13
C PHE A 45 -17.94 6.38 7.16
N GLY A 46 -17.65 7.05 8.27
CA GLY A 46 -17.77 8.51 8.38
C GLY A 46 -16.89 9.22 7.36
N ALA A 47 -15.60 8.89 7.29
CA ALA A 47 -14.66 9.44 6.31
C ALA A 47 -15.12 9.15 4.87
N SER A 48 -15.58 7.92 4.59
CA SER A 48 -16.09 7.55 3.27
C SER A 48 -17.32 8.38 2.89
N ALA A 49 -18.28 8.55 3.80
CA ALA A 49 -19.46 9.36 3.58
C ALA A 49 -19.11 10.84 3.38
N THR A 50 -18.19 11.38 4.18
CA THR A 50 -17.68 12.75 4.00
C THR A 50 -17.07 12.93 2.61
N ILE A 51 -16.24 11.99 2.16
CA ILE A 51 -15.63 12.07 0.83
C ILE A 51 -16.69 12.00 -0.26
N ILE A 52 -17.65 11.06 -0.20
CA ILE A 52 -18.73 10.94 -1.20
C ILE A 52 -19.57 12.21 -1.29
N VAL A 53 -19.90 12.82 -0.15
CA VAL A 53 -20.81 13.98 -0.09
C VAL A 53 -20.11 15.27 -0.49
N PHE A 54 -18.86 15.46 -0.08
CA PHE A 54 -18.18 16.76 -0.19
C PHE A 54 -17.09 16.82 -1.25
N ASP A 55 -16.52 15.69 -1.69
CA ASP A 55 -15.46 15.72 -2.71
C ASP A 55 -16.04 15.88 -4.12
N THR A 56 -15.95 17.10 -4.63
CA THR A 56 -16.33 17.46 -6.00
C THR A 56 -15.15 17.52 -6.96
N THR A 57 -13.93 17.23 -6.48
CA THR A 57 -12.68 17.53 -7.19
C THR A 57 -11.93 16.30 -7.66
N SER A 58 -12.24 15.13 -7.11
CA SER A 58 -11.64 13.86 -7.52
C SER A 58 -12.20 13.37 -8.85
N THR A 59 -11.32 12.81 -9.67
CA THR A 59 -11.71 12.04 -10.85
C THR A 59 -12.45 10.75 -10.46
N VAL A 60 -13.21 10.17 -11.38
CA VAL A 60 -13.88 8.88 -11.18
C VAL A 60 -12.90 7.79 -10.73
N GLY A 61 -11.71 7.72 -11.33
CA GLY A 61 -10.68 6.75 -10.96
C GLY A 61 -10.15 6.95 -9.53
N GLN A 62 -9.94 8.21 -9.11
CA GLN A 62 -9.54 8.52 -7.73
C GLN A 62 -10.63 8.17 -6.73
N MET A 63 -11.89 8.47 -7.05
CA MET A 63 -13.03 8.11 -6.21
C MET A 63 -13.17 6.59 -6.08
N ILE A 64 -13.10 5.85 -7.19
CA ILE A 64 -13.12 4.36 -7.17
C ILE A 64 -12.00 3.84 -6.29
N LYS A 65 -10.78 4.35 -6.44
CA LYS A 65 -9.63 3.92 -5.61
C LYS A 65 -9.91 4.12 -4.13
N VAL A 66 -10.38 5.32 -3.75
CA VAL A 66 -10.71 5.63 -2.34
C VAL A 66 -11.82 4.71 -1.82
N MET A 67 -12.87 4.44 -2.60
CA MET A 67 -13.95 3.53 -2.21
C MET A 67 -13.51 2.07 -2.13
N CYS A 68 -12.58 1.64 -2.99
CA CYS A 68 -11.98 0.31 -2.92
C CYS A 68 -11.07 0.16 -1.69
N GLU A 69 -10.36 1.21 -1.28
CA GLU A 69 -9.40 1.16 -0.17
C GLU A 69 -10.09 1.33 1.21
N LEU A 70 -11.00 2.30 1.36
CA LEU A 70 -11.63 2.64 2.64
C LEU A 70 -12.81 1.70 2.99
N PRO A 71 -14.03 1.87 2.46
CA PRO A 71 -15.18 1.09 2.91
C PRO A 71 -15.11 -0.37 2.44
N LEU A 72 -14.65 -0.62 1.20
CA LEU A 72 -14.54 -1.98 0.68
C LEU A 72 -13.29 -2.67 1.21
N GLY A 73 -12.14 -2.01 1.26
CA GLY A 73 -10.90 -2.57 1.79
C GLY A 73 -10.92 -2.68 3.31
N LEU A 74 -10.51 -1.63 4.01
CA LEU A 74 -10.40 -1.61 5.47
C LEU A 74 -11.74 -1.86 6.17
N GLY A 75 -12.83 -1.27 5.67
CA GLY A 75 -14.17 -1.40 6.24
C GLY A 75 -14.67 -2.85 6.25
N SER A 76 -14.48 -3.60 5.16
CA SER A 76 -14.89 -5.01 5.11
C SER A 76 -14.05 -5.89 6.05
N VAL A 77 -12.74 -5.63 6.16
CA VAL A 77 -11.85 -6.33 7.11
C VAL A 77 -12.31 -6.08 8.53
N LEU A 78 -12.56 -4.83 8.91
CA LEU A 78 -13.03 -4.49 10.25
C LEU A 78 -14.41 -5.09 10.54
N ALA A 79 -15.36 -4.99 9.61
CA ALA A 79 -16.69 -5.58 9.74
C ALA A 79 -16.61 -7.10 9.95
N PHE A 80 -15.77 -7.79 9.16
CA PHE A 80 -15.55 -9.23 9.31
C PHE A 80 -14.92 -9.58 10.67
N LEU A 81 -13.96 -8.79 11.15
CA LEU A 81 -13.31 -8.98 12.45
C LEU A 81 -14.24 -8.71 13.65
N ILE A 82 -15.24 -7.83 13.49
CA ILE A 82 -16.25 -7.51 14.52
C ILE A 82 -17.37 -8.55 14.54
N ALA A 83 -17.67 -9.17 13.40
CA ALA A 83 -18.70 -10.20 13.29
C ALA A 83 -18.49 -11.35 14.29
N ASN A 84 -19.58 -12.00 14.69
CA ASN A 84 -19.52 -13.11 15.62
C ASN A 84 -18.74 -14.30 15.03
N ARG A 85 -18.25 -15.20 15.90
CA ARG A 85 -17.42 -16.34 15.46
C ARG A 85 -18.14 -17.27 14.49
N SER A 86 -19.46 -17.46 14.65
CA SER A 86 -20.28 -18.29 13.75
C SER A 86 -20.30 -17.74 12.32
N PHE A 87 -20.44 -16.42 12.19
CA PHE A 87 -20.37 -15.74 10.90
C PHE A 87 -18.97 -15.85 10.31
N GLN A 88 -17.93 -15.58 11.11
CA GLN A 88 -16.55 -15.67 10.65
C GLN A 88 -16.21 -17.06 10.12
N THR A 89 -16.53 -18.14 10.85
CA THR A 89 -16.22 -19.50 10.40
C THR A 89 -17.00 -19.88 9.15
N ARG A 90 -18.29 -19.52 9.07
CA ARG A 90 -19.14 -19.80 7.92
C ARG A 90 -18.66 -19.11 6.64
N PHE A 91 -18.21 -17.86 6.73
CA PHE A 91 -17.84 -17.05 5.58
C PHE A 91 -16.33 -16.90 5.36
N LEU A 92 -15.48 -17.52 6.18
CA LEU A 92 -14.02 -17.40 6.09
C LEU A 92 -13.49 -17.73 4.69
N HIS A 93 -14.01 -18.78 4.06
CA HIS A 93 -13.56 -19.17 2.72
C HIS A 93 -13.89 -18.11 1.66
N ALA A 94 -15.13 -17.61 1.67
CA ALA A 94 -15.58 -16.56 0.75
C ALA A 94 -14.79 -15.26 0.99
N PHE A 95 -14.62 -14.88 2.26
CA PHE A 95 -13.83 -13.71 2.64
C PHE A 95 -12.35 -13.85 2.24
N THR A 96 -11.80 -15.07 2.31
CA THR A 96 -10.45 -15.35 1.82
C THR A 96 -10.33 -15.16 0.32
N GLY A 97 -11.32 -15.60 -0.45
CA GLY A 97 -11.41 -15.33 -1.89
C GLY A 97 -11.47 -13.84 -2.19
N TYR A 98 -12.32 -13.10 -1.46
CA TYR A 98 -12.48 -11.66 -1.58
C TYR A 98 -11.15 -10.91 -1.35
N VAL A 99 -10.48 -11.18 -0.23
CA VAL A 99 -9.19 -10.55 0.10
C VAL A 99 -8.13 -10.91 -0.93
N ASN A 100 -8.04 -12.17 -1.34
CA ASN A 100 -7.08 -12.58 -2.35
C ASN A 100 -7.30 -11.78 -3.63
N PHE A 101 -8.55 -11.67 -4.08
CA PHE A 101 -8.89 -10.86 -5.25
C PHE A 101 -8.51 -9.39 -5.06
N ALA A 102 -8.77 -8.80 -3.89
CA ALA A 102 -8.39 -7.43 -3.59
C ALA A 102 -6.87 -7.22 -3.60
N VAL A 103 -6.09 -8.10 -2.96
CA VAL A 103 -4.62 -8.02 -2.88
C VAL A 103 -4.00 -8.19 -4.26
N TYR A 104 -4.35 -9.26 -4.97
CA TYR A 104 -3.80 -9.52 -6.31
C TYR A 104 -4.29 -8.49 -7.32
N GLY A 105 -5.55 -8.06 -7.24
CA GLY A 105 -6.09 -7.01 -8.07
C GLY A 105 -5.35 -5.70 -7.87
N ASN A 106 -5.13 -5.26 -6.63
CA ASN A 106 -4.41 -4.03 -6.34
C ASN A 106 -2.98 -4.05 -6.89
N ILE A 107 -2.23 -5.13 -6.64
CA ILE A 107 -0.85 -5.27 -7.15
C ILE A 107 -0.85 -5.36 -8.69
N GLY A 108 -1.75 -6.15 -9.27
CA GLY A 108 -1.85 -6.33 -10.73
C GLY A 108 -2.19 -5.03 -11.45
N MET A 109 -3.07 -4.21 -10.89
CA MET A 109 -3.45 -2.91 -11.45
C MET A 109 -2.28 -1.91 -11.47
N MET A 110 -1.26 -2.07 -10.61
CA MET A 110 -0.06 -1.22 -10.67
C MET A 110 0.75 -1.41 -11.96
N VAL A 111 0.58 -2.51 -12.70
CA VAL A 111 1.18 -2.69 -14.04
C VAL A 111 0.61 -1.67 -15.03
N ALA A 112 -0.64 -1.25 -14.84
CA ALA A 112 -1.32 -0.26 -15.67
C ALA A 112 -0.92 1.19 -15.33
N THR A 113 -0.10 1.41 -14.29
CA THR A 113 0.39 2.75 -13.97
C THR A 113 1.12 3.37 -15.17
N PRO A 114 0.77 4.59 -15.60
CA PRO A 114 1.43 5.25 -16.73
C PRO A 114 2.93 5.38 -16.52
N ALA A 115 3.71 5.12 -17.57
CA ALA A 115 5.17 5.28 -17.51
C ALA A 115 5.62 6.73 -17.77
N ASP A 116 4.73 7.56 -18.33
CA ASP A 116 4.94 8.97 -18.66
C ASP A 116 6.26 9.26 -19.41
N GLY A 117 6.66 8.32 -20.28
CA GLY A 117 7.90 8.42 -21.07
C GLY A 117 9.20 8.27 -20.28
N THR A 118 9.15 7.86 -19.01
CA THR A 118 10.34 7.65 -18.16
C THR A 118 10.89 6.23 -18.28
N LEU A 119 12.22 6.08 -18.15
CA LEU A 119 12.85 4.75 -18.10
C LEU A 119 12.38 4.00 -16.84
N ARG A 120 12.31 4.72 -15.71
CA ARG A 120 11.91 4.12 -14.43
C ARG A 120 10.48 3.60 -14.46
N GLY A 121 9.58 4.25 -15.20
CA GLY A 121 8.20 3.79 -15.41
C GLY A 121 8.15 2.46 -16.16
N MET A 122 8.95 2.32 -17.22
CA MET A 122 9.04 1.06 -17.96
C MET A 122 9.66 -0.06 -17.11
N CYS A 123 10.74 0.22 -16.38
CA CYS A 123 11.36 -0.73 -15.46
C CYS A 123 10.40 -1.13 -14.32
N SER A 124 9.62 -0.18 -13.79
CA SER A 124 8.61 -0.44 -12.76
C SER A 124 7.54 -1.40 -13.25
N LYS A 125 7.06 -1.26 -14.50
CA LYS A 125 6.10 -2.22 -15.07
C LYS A 125 6.64 -3.64 -15.13
N VAL A 126 7.86 -3.81 -15.63
CA VAL A 126 8.53 -5.13 -15.67
C VAL A 126 8.67 -5.70 -14.26
N THR A 127 9.15 -4.88 -13.33
CA THR A 127 9.33 -5.26 -11.92
C THR A 127 8.01 -5.68 -11.27
N CYS A 128 6.94 -4.92 -11.51
CA CYS A 128 5.60 -5.21 -11.03
C CYS A 128 5.09 -6.56 -11.54
N ILE A 129 5.27 -6.86 -12.83
CA ILE A 129 4.86 -8.14 -13.42
C ILE A 129 5.57 -9.31 -12.71
N VAL A 130 6.88 -9.19 -12.49
CA VAL A 130 7.65 -10.25 -11.82
C VAL A 130 7.22 -10.40 -10.35
N LEU A 131 7.05 -9.30 -9.62
CA LEU A 131 6.55 -9.32 -8.24
C LEU A 131 5.14 -9.90 -8.13
N PHE A 132 4.28 -9.60 -9.12
CA PHE A 132 2.93 -10.13 -9.22
C PHE A 132 2.94 -11.65 -9.46
N ILE A 133 3.78 -12.14 -10.37
CA ILE A 133 3.98 -13.58 -10.57
C ILE A 133 4.47 -14.24 -9.28
N TRP A 134 5.41 -13.60 -8.58
CA TRP A 134 5.94 -14.13 -7.32
C TRP A 134 4.86 -14.27 -6.25
N ILE A 135 4.06 -13.23 -6.00
CA ILE A 135 2.99 -13.29 -4.97
C ILE A 135 1.92 -14.32 -5.35
N VAL A 136 1.54 -14.42 -6.63
CA VAL A 136 0.59 -15.43 -7.12
C VAL A 136 1.13 -16.84 -6.88
N GLN A 137 2.43 -17.06 -7.08
CA GLN A 137 3.09 -18.33 -6.79
C GLN A 137 3.06 -18.64 -5.28
N GLN A 138 3.26 -17.65 -4.40
CA GLN A 138 3.15 -17.83 -2.96
C GLN A 138 1.72 -18.16 -2.53
N GLY A 139 0.72 -17.46 -3.08
CA GLY A 139 -0.70 -17.74 -2.87
C GLY A 139 -1.08 -19.17 -3.27
N ARG A 140 -0.62 -19.62 -4.45
CA ARG A 140 -0.81 -21.02 -4.90
C ARG A 140 -0.17 -22.03 -3.95
N ARG A 141 1.03 -21.76 -3.43
CA ARG A 141 1.72 -22.65 -2.48
C ARG A 141 1.00 -22.76 -1.14
N ALA A 142 0.41 -21.66 -0.67
CA ALA A 142 -0.47 -21.63 0.48
C ALA A 142 -1.86 -22.27 0.21
N GLY A 143 -2.09 -22.81 -0.99
CA GLY A 143 -3.39 -23.40 -1.37
C GLY A 143 -4.52 -22.37 -1.36
N TRP A 144 -4.20 -21.10 -1.60
CA TRP A 144 -5.10 -19.94 -1.51
C TRP A 144 -5.75 -19.71 -0.14
N LYS A 145 -5.36 -20.47 0.88
CA LYS A 145 -5.72 -20.26 2.29
C LYS A 145 -4.77 -19.25 2.91
N THR A 146 -4.87 -18.02 2.44
CA THR A 146 -3.91 -16.95 2.75
C THR A 146 -4.23 -16.21 4.04
N ILE A 147 -5.41 -16.46 4.64
CA ILE A 147 -5.89 -15.74 5.82
C ILE A 147 -5.99 -16.67 7.01
N VAL A 148 -5.46 -16.20 8.13
CA VAL A 148 -5.65 -16.79 9.45
C VAL A 148 -6.24 -15.72 10.37
N LEU A 149 -7.23 -16.08 11.17
CA LEU A 149 -7.74 -15.20 12.21
C LEU A 149 -7.00 -15.52 13.51
N HIS A 150 -6.19 -14.59 14.01
CA HIS A 150 -5.46 -14.76 15.27
C HIS A 150 -5.85 -13.66 16.24
N ASP A 151 -6.45 -13.98 17.38
CA ASP A 151 -6.89 -13.02 18.40
C ASP A 151 -7.66 -11.81 17.82
N ARG A 152 -8.45 -12.13 16.80
CA ARG A 152 -9.27 -11.20 16.03
C ARG A 152 -8.45 -10.13 15.27
N LEU A 153 -7.17 -10.37 15.03
CA LEU A 153 -6.38 -9.72 13.98
C LEU A 153 -6.55 -10.48 12.66
N PHE A 154 -6.48 -9.71 11.60
CA PHE A 154 -6.44 -10.21 10.24
C PHE A 154 -4.99 -10.54 9.87
N VAL A 155 -4.69 -11.79 9.55
CA VAL A 155 -3.32 -12.23 9.27
C VAL A 155 -3.24 -12.73 7.83
N PHE A 156 -2.35 -12.14 7.03
CA PHE A 156 -2.11 -12.56 5.65
C PHE A 156 -0.81 -13.35 5.58
N THR A 157 -0.92 -14.67 5.44
CA THR A 157 0.19 -15.63 5.58
C THR A 157 0.88 -15.96 4.26
N ALA A 158 0.40 -15.43 3.14
CA ALA A 158 0.95 -15.76 1.81
C ALA A 158 2.20 -14.94 1.44
N VAL A 159 2.53 -13.88 2.18
CA VAL A 159 3.72 -13.05 1.90
C VAL A 159 4.94 -13.54 2.67
N SER A 160 6.10 -13.47 2.03
CA SER A 160 7.40 -13.65 2.71
C SER A 160 8.07 -12.31 3.01
N LYS A 161 8.95 -12.26 4.03
CA LYS A 161 9.79 -11.07 4.31
C LYS A 161 10.50 -10.53 3.07
N SER A 162 11.11 -11.41 2.28
CA SER A 162 11.82 -11.03 1.05
C SER A 162 10.90 -10.36 0.03
N TRP A 163 9.66 -10.86 -0.10
CA TRP A 163 8.69 -10.26 -1.00
C TRP A 163 8.25 -8.89 -0.49
N ILE A 164 8.02 -8.75 0.82
CA ILE A 164 7.62 -7.47 1.45
C ILE A 164 8.68 -6.39 1.19
N PHE A 165 9.97 -6.67 1.46
CA PHE A 165 11.03 -5.70 1.22
C PHE A 165 11.22 -5.38 -0.27
N ALA A 166 11.13 -6.39 -1.14
CA ALA A 166 11.21 -6.19 -2.59
C ALA A 166 10.05 -5.31 -3.10
N HIS A 167 8.83 -5.57 -2.63
CA HIS A 167 7.65 -4.77 -2.92
C HIS A 167 7.77 -3.34 -2.38
N ALA A 168 8.31 -3.15 -1.18
CA ALA A 168 8.53 -1.84 -0.60
C ALA A 168 9.52 -1.00 -1.41
N ILE A 169 10.64 -1.58 -1.84
CA ILE A 169 11.60 -0.89 -2.72
C ILE A 169 10.95 -0.55 -4.07
N TYR A 170 10.23 -1.51 -4.66
CA TYR A 170 9.47 -1.28 -5.89
C TYR A 170 8.47 -0.13 -5.75
N ARG A 171 7.64 -0.14 -4.69
CA ARG A 171 6.60 0.87 -4.48
C ARG A 171 7.19 2.24 -4.15
N PHE A 172 8.33 2.29 -3.45
CA PHE A 172 9.10 3.51 -3.27
C PHE A 172 9.50 4.12 -4.63
N VAL A 173 10.05 3.32 -5.55
CA VAL A 173 10.38 3.77 -6.91
C VAL A 173 9.12 4.17 -7.68
N LEU A 174 8.06 3.37 -7.63
CA LEU A 174 6.80 3.61 -8.35
C LEU A 174 6.17 4.96 -7.95
N LEU A 175 6.16 5.29 -6.66
CA LEU A 175 5.62 6.54 -6.15
C LEU A 175 6.48 7.77 -6.52
N THR A 176 7.59 7.58 -7.23
CA THR A 176 8.36 8.64 -7.90
C THR A 176 7.88 8.98 -9.29
N LEU A 177 6.93 8.24 -9.86
CA LEU A 177 6.45 8.49 -11.21
C LEU A 177 5.62 9.78 -11.31
N PRO A 178 5.70 10.48 -12.46
CA PRO A 178 4.97 11.74 -12.67
C PRO A 178 3.45 11.62 -12.52
N CYS A 179 2.86 10.45 -12.83
CA CYS A 179 1.44 10.19 -12.67
C CYS A 179 0.93 10.31 -11.21
N PHE A 180 1.82 10.29 -10.21
CA PHE A 180 1.49 10.55 -8.81
C PHE A 180 1.63 12.04 -8.42
N GLY A 181 1.70 12.93 -9.41
CA GLY A 181 1.93 14.36 -9.20
C GLY A 181 3.34 14.59 -8.63
N SER A 182 3.43 15.39 -7.57
CA SER A 182 4.69 15.59 -6.83
C SER A 182 5.15 14.29 -6.12
N GLY A 183 4.21 13.38 -5.85
CA GLY A 183 4.41 12.17 -5.02
C GLY A 183 4.77 12.48 -3.56
N ARG A 184 4.83 13.76 -3.15
CA ARG A 184 5.37 14.22 -1.85
C ARG A 184 4.55 13.69 -0.67
N ARG A 185 3.24 13.57 -0.83
CA ARG A 185 2.34 12.99 0.19
C ARG A 185 2.54 11.48 0.40
N HIS A 186 3.14 10.76 -0.54
CA HIS A 186 3.18 9.30 -0.52
C HIS A 186 4.60 8.72 -0.38
N ARG A 187 5.64 9.57 -0.33
CA ARG A 187 7.05 9.14 -0.19
C ARG A 187 7.33 8.24 1.01
N LEU A 188 6.61 8.45 2.10
CA LEU A 188 6.80 7.73 3.36
C LEU A 188 5.85 6.54 3.53
N LEU A 189 5.04 6.21 2.52
CA LEU A 189 4.00 5.20 2.63
C LEU A 189 4.56 3.84 3.05
N GLU A 190 5.66 3.41 2.44
CA GLU A 190 6.32 2.14 2.79
C GLU A 190 6.98 2.17 4.17
N LEU A 191 7.52 3.31 4.59
CA LEU A 191 8.03 3.48 5.95
C LEU A 191 6.91 3.28 6.97
N TYR A 192 5.74 3.87 6.72
CA TYR A 192 4.57 3.68 7.57
C TYR A 192 4.06 2.23 7.56
N SER A 193 3.94 1.58 6.39
CA SER A 193 3.50 0.18 6.31
C SER A 193 4.46 -0.75 7.05
N LEU A 194 5.78 -0.59 6.89
CA LEU A 194 6.77 -1.39 7.61
C LEU A 194 6.77 -1.11 9.13
N THR A 195 6.65 0.15 9.54
CA THR A 195 6.59 0.53 10.97
C THR A 195 5.32 -0.02 11.62
N MET A 196 4.18 0.10 10.96
CA MET A 196 2.91 -0.47 11.40
C MET A 196 2.99 -2.01 11.48
N THR A 197 3.68 -2.64 10.53
CA THR A 197 3.91 -4.10 10.57
C THR A 197 4.73 -4.50 11.78
N LEU A 198 5.81 -3.77 12.09
CA LEU A 198 6.62 -3.99 13.30
C LEU A 198 5.80 -3.82 14.58
N ALA A 199 5.01 -2.75 14.67
CA ALA A 199 4.17 -2.48 15.84
C ALA A 199 3.12 -3.57 16.07
N LEU A 200 2.45 -4.02 15.01
CA LEU A 200 1.48 -5.12 15.05
C LEU A 200 2.16 -6.43 15.44
N SER A 201 3.30 -6.76 14.84
CA SER A 201 4.07 -7.97 15.13
C SER A 201 4.51 -8.02 16.60
N SER A 202 5.05 -6.90 17.12
CA SER A 202 5.47 -6.78 18.51
C SER A 202 4.30 -6.92 19.49
N THR A 203 3.12 -6.40 19.15
CA THR A 203 1.97 -6.41 20.07
C THR A 203 1.20 -7.72 20.03
N SER A 204 1.23 -8.42 18.91
CA SER A 204 0.52 -9.70 18.72
C SER A 204 1.41 -10.93 18.92
N ASN A 205 2.72 -10.76 19.11
CA ASN A 205 3.70 -11.84 19.12
C ASN A 205 3.63 -12.74 17.87
N LEU A 206 3.21 -12.18 16.73
CA LEU A 206 3.17 -12.87 15.45
C LEU A 206 4.43 -12.57 14.62
N PRO A 207 4.82 -13.47 13.70
CA PRO A 207 5.85 -13.19 12.72
C PRO A 207 5.59 -11.89 11.95
N PHE A 208 6.64 -11.11 11.69
CA PHE A 208 6.55 -9.83 10.99
C PHE A 208 5.75 -9.91 9.68
N GLU A 209 6.04 -10.89 8.84
CA GLU A 209 5.42 -11.08 7.53
C GLU A 209 3.91 -11.28 7.59
N TYR A 210 3.42 -11.87 8.68
CA TYR A 210 2.01 -12.19 8.89
C TYR A 210 1.17 -10.94 9.16
N CYS A 211 1.79 -9.91 9.74
CA CYS A 211 1.14 -8.65 10.06
C CYS A 211 1.10 -7.65 8.89
N PHE A 212 1.90 -7.86 7.83
CA PHE A 212 2.06 -6.89 6.75
C PHE A 212 0.74 -6.60 6.02
N GLY A 213 -0.06 -7.62 5.73
CA GLY A 213 -1.34 -7.44 5.04
C GLY A 213 -2.30 -6.52 5.82
N MET A 214 -2.38 -6.67 7.14
CA MET A 214 -3.19 -5.78 7.99
C MET A 214 -2.58 -4.39 8.08
N ALA A 215 -1.25 -4.30 8.23
CA ALA A 215 -0.54 -3.02 8.29
C ALA A 215 -0.80 -2.17 7.03
N ASP A 216 -0.64 -2.75 5.84
CA ASP A 216 -0.88 -2.05 4.58
C ASP A 216 -2.38 -1.70 4.41
N THR A 217 -3.28 -2.57 4.89
CA THR A 217 -4.74 -2.32 4.93
C THR A 217 -5.13 -1.19 5.89
N LEU A 218 -4.30 -0.87 6.89
CA LEU A 218 -4.51 0.28 7.76
C LEU A 218 -3.90 1.55 7.15
N VAL A 219 -2.66 1.45 6.67
CA VAL A 219 -1.85 2.60 6.25
C VAL A 219 -2.34 3.18 4.93
N VAL A 220 -2.57 2.33 3.93
CA VAL A 220 -2.90 2.80 2.57
C VAL A 220 -4.26 3.50 2.54
N PRO A 221 -5.34 2.94 3.12
CA PRO A 221 -6.63 3.62 3.15
C PRO A 221 -6.61 4.89 4.02
N ALA A 222 -5.85 4.91 5.12
CA ALA A 222 -5.69 6.11 5.94
C ALA A 222 -5.00 7.25 5.16
N ALA A 223 -3.94 6.94 4.41
CA ALA A 223 -3.25 7.91 3.57
C ALA A 223 -4.14 8.42 2.43
N ALA A 224 -4.89 7.54 1.77
CA ALA A 224 -5.81 7.91 0.70
C ALA A 224 -6.98 8.75 1.21
N GLY A 225 -7.63 8.32 2.30
CA GLY A 225 -8.71 9.06 2.94
C GLY A 225 -8.27 10.44 3.44
N TRP A 226 -7.10 10.51 4.09
CA TRP A 226 -6.55 11.80 4.52
C TRP A 226 -6.22 12.70 3.34
N SER A 227 -5.63 12.17 2.27
CA SER A 227 -5.35 12.94 1.06
C SER A 227 -6.62 13.48 0.39
N ALA A 228 -7.69 12.68 0.35
CA ALA A 228 -8.99 13.13 -0.15
C ALA A 228 -9.55 14.24 0.72
N ILE A 229 -9.71 14.02 2.03
CA ILE A 229 -10.26 15.00 2.99
C ILE A 229 -9.46 16.31 2.98
N ALA A 230 -8.12 16.23 3.06
CA ALA A 230 -7.27 17.41 3.04
C ALA A 230 -7.41 18.23 1.74
N THR A 231 -7.67 17.55 0.62
CA THR A 231 -7.92 18.20 -0.67
C THR A 231 -9.33 18.80 -0.73
N THR A 232 -10.36 18.05 -0.34
CA THR A 232 -11.76 18.48 -0.33
C THR A 232 -11.96 19.77 0.46
N PHE A 233 -11.35 19.86 1.64
CA PHE A 233 -11.49 21.01 2.54
C PHE A 233 -10.34 22.02 2.41
N SER A 234 -9.46 21.87 1.42
CA SER A 234 -8.29 22.75 1.21
C SER A 234 -7.43 22.96 2.47
N LEU A 235 -7.34 21.92 3.32
CA LEU A 235 -6.60 21.98 4.59
C LEU A 235 -5.08 22.01 4.38
N ILE A 236 -4.64 21.43 3.25
CA ILE A 236 -3.23 21.39 2.84
C ILE A 236 -3.20 21.76 1.36
N PRO A 237 -2.26 22.62 0.91
CA PRO A 237 -2.10 22.92 -0.51
C PRO A 237 -2.12 21.65 -1.34
N ARG A 238 -2.95 21.64 -2.38
CA ARG A 238 -3.03 20.51 -3.30
C ARG A 238 -1.63 20.26 -3.84
N ASP A 239 -1.23 19.00 -3.95
CA ASP A 239 -0.02 18.65 -4.70
C ASP A 239 -0.20 19.22 -6.12
N GLY A 240 0.51 20.32 -6.38
CA GLY A 240 0.28 21.12 -7.58
C GLY A 240 0.54 20.28 -8.82
N ILE A 241 -0.44 20.20 -9.71
CA ILE A 241 -0.21 19.89 -11.12
C ILE A 241 0.36 21.18 -11.75
N ASN A 242 1.48 21.68 -11.23
CA ASN A 242 2.15 22.75 -11.95
C ASN A 242 2.79 22.09 -13.17
N ASN A 243 2.24 22.41 -14.33
CA ASN A 243 2.72 22.07 -15.68
C ASN A 243 4.13 22.62 -15.98
N ASP A 244 4.85 23.13 -14.99
CA ASP A 244 6.28 23.39 -15.08
C ASP A 244 7.01 22.04 -15.09
N LEU A 245 7.13 21.52 -16.32
CA LEU A 245 7.88 20.36 -16.81
C LEU A 245 9.28 20.13 -16.20
N ALA A 246 9.78 21.04 -15.37
CA ALA A 246 11.09 21.01 -14.74
C ALA A 246 11.11 20.45 -13.30
N SER A 247 10.03 20.57 -12.51
CA SER A 247 10.09 20.21 -11.06
C SER A 247 9.72 18.75 -10.73
N ASN A 248 8.91 18.11 -11.58
CA ASN A 248 8.53 16.69 -11.42
C ASN A 248 9.50 15.71 -12.13
N ARG A 249 10.46 16.23 -12.89
CA ARG A 249 11.52 15.42 -13.48
C ARG A 249 12.66 15.32 -12.47
N ILE A 250 12.57 14.30 -11.62
CA ILE A 250 13.77 13.65 -11.08
C ILE A 250 14.75 13.54 -12.26
N GLY A 251 15.90 14.21 -12.17
CA GLY A 251 16.81 14.41 -13.30
C GLY A 251 17.18 13.09 -13.98
N THR A 252 17.62 13.14 -15.23
CA THR A 252 17.95 11.95 -16.06
C THR A 252 18.84 10.95 -15.31
N SER A 253 19.82 11.43 -14.55
CA SER A 253 20.68 10.58 -13.70
C SER A 253 19.88 9.82 -12.65
N ALA A 254 18.97 10.48 -11.94
CA ALA A 254 18.18 9.85 -10.90
C ALA A 254 17.07 8.96 -11.49
N ASP A 255 16.55 9.26 -12.69
CA ASP A 255 15.70 8.34 -13.45
C ASP A 255 16.46 7.03 -13.77
N ALA A 256 17.71 7.13 -14.22
CA ALA A 256 18.55 5.96 -14.48
C ALA A 256 18.85 5.16 -13.21
N TYR A 257 19.24 5.81 -12.10
CA TYR A 257 19.51 5.11 -10.83
C TYR A 257 18.27 4.37 -10.29
N LEU A 258 17.10 5.00 -10.31
CA LEU A 258 15.84 4.37 -9.87
C LEU A 258 15.41 3.24 -10.82
N SER A 259 15.69 3.37 -12.12
CA SER A 259 15.48 2.29 -13.10
C SER A 259 16.33 1.07 -12.80
N VAL A 260 17.63 1.28 -12.55
CA VAL A 260 18.56 0.20 -12.17
C VAL A 260 18.12 -0.47 -10.88
N LEU A 261 17.71 0.32 -9.88
CA LEU A 261 17.18 -0.21 -8.62
C LEU A 261 15.92 -1.07 -8.85
N SER A 262 14.98 -0.59 -9.68
CA SER A 262 13.78 -1.36 -10.04
C SER A 262 14.15 -2.68 -10.74
N LEU A 263 15.06 -2.67 -11.71
CA LEU A 263 15.50 -3.88 -12.39
C LEU A 263 16.24 -4.85 -11.45
N ALA A 264 17.03 -4.34 -10.51
CA ALA A 264 17.66 -5.18 -9.49
C ALA A 264 16.61 -5.92 -8.64
N VAL A 265 15.51 -5.24 -8.28
CA VAL A 265 14.36 -5.88 -7.62
C VAL A 265 13.74 -6.96 -8.50
N ALA A 266 13.58 -6.69 -9.80
CA ALA A 266 13.04 -7.68 -10.75
C ALA A 266 13.94 -8.93 -10.87
N VAL A 267 15.26 -8.74 -10.99
CA VAL A 267 16.24 -9.84 -11.03
C VAL A 267 16.19 -10.66 -9.73
N PHE A 268 16.16 -9.98 -8.58
CA PHE A 268 16.02 -10.64 -7.29
C PHE A 268 14.72 -11.46 -7.20
N ALA A 269 13.60 -10.88 -7.63
CA ALA A 269 12.32 -11.57 -7.64
C ALA A 269 12.33 -12.79 -8.57
N CYS A 270 12.88 -12.67 -9.79
CA CYS A 270 13.09 -13.79 -10.72
C CYS A 270 13.93 -14.91 -10.07
N PHE A 271 15.04 -14.56 -9.42
CA PHE A 271 15.87 -15.51 -8.70
C PHE A 271 15.09 -16.24 -7.60
N LYS A 272 14.28 -15.51 -6.82
CA LYS A 272 13.43 -16.12 -5.77
C LYS A 272 12.34 -17.02 -6.36
N ILE A 273 11.71 -16.64 -7.47
CA ILE A 273 10.73 -17.48 -8.17
C ILE A 273 11.38 -18.79 -8.64
N TYR A 274 12.55 -18.70 -9.26
CA TYR A 274 13.28 -19.83 -9.84
C TYR A 274 13.81 -20.80 -8.78
N THR A 275 14.43 -20.27 -7.72
CA THR A 275 15.06 -21.07 -6.67
C THR A 275 14.07 -21.68 -5.68
N THR A 276 12.82 -21.19 -5.63
CA THR A 276 11.85 -21.78 -4.72
C THR A 276 11.37 -23.13 -5.28
N PRO A 277 11.49 -24.25 -4.53
CA PRO A 277 11.17 -25.58 -5.03
C PRO A 277 9.77 -25.67 -5.67
N ARG A 278 9.67 -26.35 -6.82
CA ARG A 278 8.37 -26.75 -7.36
C ARG A 278 7.84 -27.91 -6.50
N ARG A 279 6.60 -27.78 -6.02
CA ARG A 279 5.89 -28.82 -5.28
C ARG A 279 5.61 -29.96 -6.28
N GLY A 280 6.59 -30.83 -6.48
CA GLY A 280 6.61 -31.85 -7.54
C GLY A 280 7.89 -32.69 -7.63
N SER A 281 8.96 -32.34 -6.91
CA SER A 281 10.21 -33.14 -6.87
C SER A 281 10.40 -33.88 -5.54
N ARG A 282 9.29 -34.38 -4.96
CA ARG A 282 9.31 -35.47 -3.99
C ARG A 282 8.34 -36.53 -4.48
N GLY A 283 8.78 -37.25 -5.52
CA GLY A 283 8.39 -38.62 -5.75
C GLY A 283 9.52 -39.51 -5.22
N LEU A 284 9.13 -40.65 -4.67
CA LEU A 284 9.86 -41.62 -3.84
C LEU A 284 9.72 -41.36 -2.34
#